data_AF-A0A1V1WA35-F1
#
_entry.id   AF-A0A1V1WA35-F1
#
_cell.length_a   1.000
_cell.length_b   1.000
_cell.length_c   1.000
_cell.angle_alpha   90.00
_cell.angle_beta   90.00
_cell.angle_gamma   90.00
#
_symmetry.space_group_name_H-M   'P 1'
#
loop_
_entity.id
_entity.type
_entity.pdbx_description
1 polymer ?
#
loop_
_entity_poly.entity_id
_entity_poly.type
_entity_poly.pdbx_seq_one_letter_code
_entity_poly.pdbx_strand_id
1 'polypeptide(L)'
;MKTMTAALVAAALLIPGTASSAFAGPGDGYPGTIPTESTTKAPDKVDQGEKFKVKAKVDVASDGSPCKGRYVLRVTDGDHVKKKVSKTGGDSHAFSLKLGTKGTWTIKLRFIPADNSPCKGSHDVTTVKVV
;
A
#
# COMPACT_ATOMS: atom_id res chain seq x y z
N MET A 1 -50.19 41.44 -13.48
CA MET A 1 -49.05 40.78 -14.16
C MET A 1 -47.82 41.67 -14.02
N LYS A 2 -46.76 41.18 -13.36
CA LYS A 2 -45.34 41.40 -13.70
C LYS A 2 -44.49 40.91 -12.54
N THR A 3 -44.08 39.65 -12.65
CA THR A 3 -43.00 39.01 -11.90
C THR A 3 -41.69 39.68 -12.27
N MET A 4 -40.88 40.06 -11.27
CA MET A 4 -39.50 40.48 -11.50
C MET A 4 -38.58 39.28 -11.34
N THR A 5 -38.02 38.91 -12.48
CA THR A 5 -37.14 37.78 -12.74
C THR A 5 -35.76 38.02 -12.14
N ALA A 6 -35.26 37.02 -11.44
CA ALA A 6 -33.89 36.93 -10.94
C ALA A 6 -32.88 36.88 -12.10
N ALA A 7 -31.76 37.60 -11.95
CA ALA A 7 -30.54 37.37 -12.71
C ALA A 7 -29.35 37.95 -11.95
N LEU A 8 -28.38 37.13 -11.53
CA LEU A 8 -27.08 37.02 -12.23
C LEU A 8 -26.08 36.13 -11.47
N VAL A 9 -25.81 34.98 -12.08
CA VAL A 9 -24.49 34.39 -12.37
C VAL A 9 -23.34 34.67 -11.39
N ALA A 10 -23.05 33.68 -10.54
CA ALA A 10 -21.70 33.46 -10.02
C ALA A 10 -21.10 32.26 -10.75
N ALA A 11 -20.17 32.54 -11.66
CA ALA A 11 -19.33 31.55 -12.30
C ALA A 11 -18.37 30.94 -11.26
N ALA A 12 -18.60 29.68 -10.88
CA ALA A 12 -17.61 28.88 -10.16
C ALA A 12 -17.10 27.78 -11.09
N LEU A 13 -16.22 28.19 -12.00
CA LEU A 13 -15.24 27.31 -12.62
C LEU A 13 -14.27 26.85 -11.52
N LEU A 14 -14.28 25.55 -11.20
CA LEU A 14 -13.10 24.67 -11.23
C LEU A 14 -13.47 23.32 -10.63
N ILE A 15 -13.76 22.40 -11.54
CA ILE A 15 -13.73 20.96 -11.36
C ILE A 15 -12.29 20.57 -10.98
N PRO A 16 -12.10 19.83 -9.87
CA PRO A 16 -11.36 18.58 -9.92
C PRO A 16 -12.41 17.50 -9.62
N GLY A 17 -13.00 16.85 -10.61
CA GLY A 17 -12.25 16.09 -11.59
C GLY A 17 -11.52 15.02 -10.80
N THR A 18 -12.25 14.18 -10.07
CA THR A 18 -11.70 12.93 -9.56
C THR A 18 -11.16 12.21 -10.77
N ALA A 19 -9.83 12.23 -10.91
CA ALA A 19 -9.13 11.57 -11.97
C ALA A 19 -9.53 10.09 -11.91
N SER A 20 -10.43 9.68 -12.80
CA SER A 20 -10.49 8.31 -13.26
C SER A 20 -9.08 8.01 -13.76
N SER A 21 -8.35 7.18 -13.01
CA SER A 21 -7.02 6.78 -13.39
C SER A 21 -7.14 5.91 -14.64
N ALA A 22 -7.03 6.55 -15.80
CA ALA A 22 -6.77 5.87 -17.05
C ALA A 22 -5.40 5.19 -16.94
N PHE A 23 -5.39 3.86 -16.90
CA PHE A 23 -4.17 3.06 -17.04
C PHE A 23 -4.23 2.31 -18.38
N ALA A 24 -3.41 2.73 -19.35
CA ALA A 24 -3.05 1.93 -20.51
C ALA A 24 -1.60 2.27 -20.89
N GLY A 25 -0.66 1.34 -20.69
CA GLY A 25 0.05 0.59 -21.73
C GLY A 25 1.56 0.65 -21.43
N PRO A 26 2.45 -0.25 -21.91
CA PRO A 26 2.45 -0.76 -23.29
C PRO A 26 2.90 -2.24 -23.45
N GLY A 27 2.25 -3.02 -24.31
CA GLY A 27 2.97 -3.96 -25.18
C GLY A 27 3.61 -5.29 -24.70
N ASP A 28 3.65 -5.68 -23.42
CA ASP A 28 4.37 -6.93 -23.01
C ASP A 28 3.50 -8.16 -22.65
N GLY A 29 2.32 -8.29 -23.26
CA GLY A 29 1.74 -9.63 -23.50
C GLY A 29 0.96 -10.33 -22.38
N TYR A 30 0.37 -9.63 -21.40
CA TYR A 30 -0.66 -10.23 -20.51
C TYR A 30 -1.82 -9.24 -20.26
N PRO A 31 -3.10 -9.66 -20.38
CA PRO A 31 -4.24 -8.77 -20.30
C PRO A 31 -4.45 -8.31 -18.86
N GLY A 32 -4.05 -7.07 -18.55
CA GLY A 32 -4.43 -6.36 -17.33
C GLY A 32 -3.69 -6.80 -16.06
N THR A 33 -2.81 -5.94 -15.54
CA THR A 33 -2.31 -6.12 -14.18
C THR A 33 -3.39 -5.71 -13.18
N ILE A 34 -3.82 -6.62 -12.31
CA ILE A 34 -4.84 -6.33 -11.31
C ILE A 34 -4.23 -5.50 -10.18
N PRO A 35 -4.80 -4.33 -9.84
CA PRO A 35 -4.36 -3.57 -8.68
C PRO A 35 -4.62 -4.39 -7.42
N THR A 36 -3.59 -4.57 -6.60
CA THR A 36 -3.69 -5.26 -5.30
C THR A 36 -3.29 -4.29 -4.22
N GLU A 37 -4.03 -4.27 -3.11
CA GLU A 37 -3.63 -3.52 -1.94
C GLU A 37 -2.76 -4.42 -1.07
N SER A 38 -1.62 -3.89 -0.64
CA SER A 38 -0.84 -4.52 0.42
C SER A 38 -1.26 -3.90 1.73
N THR A 39 -1.74 -4.67 2.71
CA THR A 39 -2.06 -4.11 4.04
C THR A 39 -0.99 -4.53 5.04
N THR A 40 -0.47 -3.56 5.79
CA THR A 40 0.44 -3.76 6.90
C THR A 40 -0.30 -3.60 8.21
N LYS A 41 -0.49 -4.68 8.96
CA LYS A 41 -1.03 -4.60 10.33
C LYS A 41 0.12 -4.68 11.32
N ALA A 42 0.43 -3.53 11.94
CA ALA A 42 1.37 -3.40 13.05
C ALA A 42 0.64 -2.76 14.25
N PRO A 43 1.03 -3.07 15.50
CA PRO A 43 0.55 -2.34 16.66
C PRO A 43 1.02 -0.87 16.64
N ASP A 44 0.24 0.05 17.18
CA ASP A 44 0.60 1.48 17.25
C ASP A 44 1.73 1.76 18.26
N LYS A 45 1.83 0.93 19.30
CA LYS A 45 2.83 1.02 20.36
C LYS A 45 3.41 -0.35 20.70
N VAL A 46 4.72 -0.41 20.95
CA VAL A 46 5.43 -1.61 21.41
C VAL A 46 6.50 -1.22 22.44
N ASP A 47 6.81 -2.11 23.37
CA ASP A 47 7.87 -1.86 24.33
C ASP A 47 9.25 -2.06 23.69
N GLN A 48 10.23 -1.26 24.13
CA GLN A 48 11.62 -1.42 23.69
C GLN A 48 12.11 -2.86 23.89
N GLY A 49 12.57 -3.48 22.80
CA GLY A 49 13.10 -4.83 22.81
C GLY A 49 12.04 -5.94 22.80
N GLU A 50 10.75 -5.60 22.79
CA GLU A 50 9.67 -6.54 22.61
C GLU A 50 9.63 -7.09 21.17
N LYS A 51 9.19 -8.34 21.03
CA LYS A 51 8.97 -8.95 19.72
C LYS A 51 7.51 -8.73 19.31
N PHE A 52 7.30 -8.12 18.15
CA PHE A 52 5.96 -7.97 17.55
C PHE A 52 5.91 -8.52 16.13
N LYS A 53 4.71 -8.79 15.64
CA LYS A 53 4.47 -9.34 14.30
C LYS A 53 3.86 -8.27 13.39
N VAL A 54 4.44 -8.11 12.21
CA VAL A 54 3.88 -7.31 11.13
C VAL A 54 3.28 -8.26 10.10
N LYS A 55 1.96 -8.22 9.94
CA LYS A 55 1.28 -9.02 8.92
C LYS A 55 1.31 -8.26 7.60
N ALA A 56 1.81 -8.93 6.57
CA ALA A 56 1.76 -8.52 5.18
C ALA A 56 0.75 -9.41 4.45
N LYS A 57 -0.20 -8.80 3.77
CA LYS A 57 -1.15 -9.49 2.89
C LYS A 57 -1.14 -8.78 1.55
N VAL A 58 -1.25 -9.54 0.47
CA VAL A 58 -1.59 -9.07 -0.87
C VAL A 58 -2.94 -9.68 -1.20
N ASP A 59 -3.85 -8.88 -1.75
CA ASP A 59 -5.12 -9.43 -2.22
C ASP A 59 -4.92 -10.32 -3.45
N VAL A 60 -5.84 -11.27 -3.63
CA VAL A 60 -5.86 -12.14 -4.81
C VAL A 60 -6.23 -11.34 -6.06
N ALA A 61 -5.76 -11.79 -7.21
CA ALA A 61 -6.19 -11.22 -8.47
C ALA A 61 -7.71 -11.43 -8.67
N SER A 62 -8.35 -10.55 -9.46
CA SER A 62 -9.77 -10.58 -9.81
C SER A 62 -10.21 -11.88 -10.50
N ASP A 63 -9.28 -12.64 -11.08
CA ASP A 63 -9.50 -13.97 -11.66
C ASP A 63 -9.41 -15.11 -10.62
N GLY A 64 -9.17 -14.78 -9.34
CA GLY A 64 -8.93 -15.73 -8.27
C GLY A 64 -7.51 -16.30 -8.24
N SER A 65 -6.63 -15.91 -9.17
CA SER A 65 -5.25 -16.36 -9.20
C SER A 65 -4.45 -15.78 -8.04
N PRO A 66 -3.61 -16.59 -7.38
CA PRO A 66 -2.83 -16.12 -6.26
C PRO A 66 -1.64 -15.28 -6.74
N CYS A 67 -1.38 -14.16 -6.06
CA CYS A 67 -0.33 -13.21 -6.43
C CYS A 67 1.06 -13.69 -6.01
N LYS A 68 1.77 -14.33 -6.93
CA LYS A 68 3.13 -14.82 -6.70
C LYS A 68 4.13 -13.67 -6.76
N GLY A 69 5.06 -13.65 -5.80
CA GLY A 69 6.08 -12.61 -5.75
C GLY A 69 6.86 -12.63 -4.46
N ARG A 70 7.19 -11.45 -3.95
CA ARG A 70 7.94 -11.26 -2.72
C ARG A 70 7.51 -10.01 -1.99
N TYR A 71 7.37 -10.13 -0.69
CA TYR A 71 7.23 -9.00 0.23
C TYR A 71 8.62 -8.48 0.60
N VAL A 72 8.80 -7.16 0.50
CA VAL A 72 9.97 -6.44 0.97
C VAL A 72 9.52 -5.51 2.08
N LEU A 73 9.90 -5.83 3.32
CA LEU A 73 9.64 -5.01 4.49
C LEU A 73 10.88 -4.17 4.81
N ARG A 74 10.74 -2.85 4.84
CA ARG A 74 11.78 -1.91 5.29
C ARG A 74 11.30 -1.20 6.55
N VAL A 75 12.10 -1.23 7.60
CA VAL A 75 11.79 -0.65 8.91
C VAL A 75 12.88 0.35 9.25
N THR A 76 12.52 1.60 9.52
CA THR A 76 13.49 2.69 9.69
C THR A 76 13.01 3.75 10.67
N ASP A 77 13.88 4.24 11.55
CA ASP A 77 13.65 5.42 12.41
C ASP A 77 14.37 6.68 11.91
N GLY A 78 15.23 6.54 10.89
CA GLY A 78 15.99 7.62 10.26
C GLY A 78 17.49 7.33 10.32
N ASP A 79 17.93 6.83 11.48
CA ASP A 79 19.33 6.46 11.76
C ASP A 79 19.58 4.96 11.55
N HIS A 80 18.59 4.13 11.86
CA HIS A 80 18.64 2.69 11.73
C HIS A 80 17.74 2.21 10.60
N VAL A 81 18.22 1.24 9.81
CA VAL A 81 17.45 0.60 8.75
C VAL A 81 17.52 -0.92 8.89
N LYS A 82 16.37 -1.57 8.94
CA LYS A 82 16.24 -3.03 8.83
C LYS A 82 15.44 -3.37 7.58
N LYS A 83 15.92 -4.34 6.80
CA LYS A 83 15.24 -4.83 5.60
C LYS A 83 15.02 -6.33 5.73
N LYS A 84 13.80 -6.80 5.46
CA LYS A 84 13.44 -8.21 5.38
C LYS A 84 12.77 -8.48 4.04
N VAL A 85 13.03 -9.66 3.49
CA VAL A 85 12.42 -10.10 2.23
C VAL A 85 11.86 -11.49 2.46
N SER A 86 10.65 -11.74 1.97
CA SER A 86 10.02 -13.05 2.03
C SER A 86 9.32 -13.33 0.70
N LYS A 87 9.47 -14.53 0.15
CA LYS A 87 8.71 -14.95 -1.03
C LYS A 87 7.27 -15.23 -0.61
N THR A 88 6.32 -14.97 -1.51
CA THR A 88 4.92 -15.32 -1.31
C THR A 88 4.36 -15.99 -2.55
N GLY A 89 3.53 -17.01 -2.33
CA GLY A 89 2.74 -17.65 -3.38
C GLY A 89 1.38 -16.99 -3.61
N GLY A 90 1.07 -15.88 -2.91
CA GLY A 90 -0.26 -15.27 -2.80
C GLY A 90 -0.79 -15.28 -1.36
N ASP A 91 -0.06 -15.88 -0.43
CA ASP A 91 -0.44 -15.99 0.97
C ASP A 91 -0.08 -14.74 1.79
N SER A 92 -0.74 -14.63 2.94
CA SER A 92 -0.35 -13.69 3.99
C SER A 92 0.94 -14.16 4.67
N HIS A 93 1.85 -13.23 4.95
CA HIS A 93 3.10 -13.51 5.65
C HIS A 93 3.23 -12.64 6.91
N ALA A 94 3.77 -13.21 7.99
CA ALA A 94 4.01 -12.47 9.23
C ALA A 94 5.52 -12.29 9.47
N PHE A 95 5.98 -11.04 9.45
CA PHE A 95 7.35 -10.71 9.81
C PHE A 95 7.46 -10.50 11.32
N SER A 96 8.29 -11.28 11.99
CA SER A 96 8.64 -11.04 13.39
C SER A 96 9.74 -9.97 13.47
N LEU A 97 9.50 -8.90 14.21
CA LEU A 97 10.43 -7.78 14.41
C LEU A 97 10.72 -7.56 15.89
N LYS A 98 11.92 -7.03 16.15
CA LYS A 98 12.35 -6.53 17.45
C LYS A 98 13.08 -5.21 17.23
N LEU A 99 12.61 -4.16 17.89
CA LEU A 99 13.17 -2.81 17.80
C LEU A 99 13.87 -2.49 19.12
N GLY A 100 15.14 -2.09 19.02
CA GLY A 100 16.01 -1.92 20.18
C GLY A 100 16.13 -0.48 20.66
N THR A 101 15.66 0.48 19.87
CA THR A 101 15.72 1.91 20.18
C THR A 101 14.30 2.45 20.29
N LYS A 102 14.09 3.33 21.28
CA LYS A 102 12.84 4.07 21.47
C LYS A 102 12.67 5.10 20.36
N GLY A 103 11.43 5.47 20.09
CA GLY A 103 11.09 6.48 19.09
C GLY A 103 10.09 5.97 18.06
N THR A 104 9.90 6.78 17.01
CA THR A 104 8.94 6.47 15.94
C THR A 104 9.65 5.75 14.82
N TRP A 105 9.20 4.54 14.52
CA TRP A 105 9.71 3.72 13.42
C TRP A 105 8.69 3.69 12.28
N THR A 106 9.17 3.92 11.06
CA THR A 106 8.41 3.77 9.82
C THR A 106 8.61 2.38 9.26
N ILE A 107 7.52 1.66 9.03
CA ILE A 107 7.45 0.34 8.42
C ILE A 107 6.87 0.50 7.01
N LYS A 108 7.68 0.23 5.98
CA LYS A 108 7.28 0.22 4.58
C LYS A 108 7.22 -1.22 4.09
N LEU A 109 6.05 -1.67 3.68
CA LEU A 109 5.86 -2.94 2.99
C LEU A 109 5.78 -2.68 1.49
N ARG A 110 6.46 -3.50 0.69
CA ARG A 110 6.33 -3.49 -0.77
C ARG A 110 6.12 -4.91 -1.26
N PHE A 111 5.06 -5.14 -2.01
CA PHE A 111 4.90 -6.35 -2.81
C PHE A 111 5.56 -6.14 -4.17
N ILE A 112 6.49 -7.04 -4.52
CA ILE A 112 7.11 -7.10 -5.84
C ILE A 112 6.63 -8.39 -6.50
N PRO A 113 5.85 -8.31 -7.59
CA PRO A 113 5.37 -9.48 -8.30
C PRO A 113 6.53 -10.27 -8.91
N ALA A 114 6.36 -11.57 -9.06
CA ALA A 114 7.24 -12.40 -9.87
C ALA A 114 7.00 -12.16 -11.36
N ASP A 115 7.95 -12.55 -12.20
CA ASP A 115 7.76 -12.53 -13.65
C ASP A 115 6.56 -13.41 -14.02
N ASN A 116 5.65 -12.88 -14.86
CA ASN A 116 4.35 -13.48 -15.23
C ASN A 116 3.30 -13.56 -14.10
N SER A 117 3.48 -12.83 -12.98
CA SER A 117 2.41 -12.68 -12.00
C SER A 117 1.27 -11.83 -12.58
N PRO A 118 -0.01 -12.23 -12.40
CA PRO A 118 -1.16 -11.45 -12.85
C PRO A 118 -1.36 -10.15 -12.05
N CYS A 119 -0.64 -10.02 -10.92
CA CYS A 119 -0.81 -8.92 -9.97
C CYS A 119 0.22 -7.82 -10.16
N LYS A 120 -0.20 -6.55 -10.02
CA LYS A 120 0.70 -5.40 -10.00
C LYS A 120 1.43 -5.30 -8.67
N GLY A 121 2.63 -4.72 -8.68
CA GLY A 121 3.32 -4.35 -7.45
C GLY A 121 2.56 -3.29 -6.66
N SER A 122 2.59 -3.43 -5.34
CA SER A 122 1.91 -2.54 -4.39
C SER A 122 2.83 -2.20 -3.22
N HIS A 123 2.48 -1.17 -2.48
CA HIS A 123 3.22 -0.78 -1.29
C HIS A 123 2.29 -0.15 -0.26
N ASP A 124 2.72 -0.22 0.98
CA ASP A 124 2.00 0.32 2.13
C ASP A 124 2.97 0.80 3.19
N VAL A 125 2.55 1.81 3.94
CA VAL A 125 3.40 2.48 4.91
C VAL A 125 2.61 2.65 6.20
N THR A 126 3.19 2.17 7.29
CA THR A 126 2.66 2.36 8.64
C THR A 126 3.78 2.80 9.57
N THR A 127 3.42 3.31 10.74
CA THR A 127 4.36 3.76 11.76
C THR A 127 4.06 3.06 13.07
N VAL A 128 5.11 2.70 13.82
CA VAL A 128 4.99 2.17 15.18
C VAL A 128 5.81 3.04 16.13
N LYS A 129 5.25 3.33 17.30
CA LYS A 129 5.96 4.03 18.37
C LYS A 129 6.55 3.02 19.35
N VAL A 130 7.86 3.04 19.52
CA VAL A 130 8.56 2.24 20.52
C VAL A 130 8.72 3.08 21.79
N VAL A 131 8.19 2.58 22.91
CA VAL A 131 8.18 3.27 24.22
C VAL A 131 9.11 2.64 25.23
#